data_AF-A0A379U550-F1
#
_entry.id   AF-A0A379U550-F1
#
_cell.length_a   1.000
_cell.length_b   1.000
_cell.length_c   1.000
_cell.angle_alpha   90.00
_cell.angle_beta   90.00
_cell.angle_gamma   90.00
#
_symmetry.space_group_name_H-M   'P 1'
#
loop_
_entity.id
_entity.type
_entity.pdbx_description
1 polymer ?
#
loop_
_entity_poly.entity_id
_entity_poly.type
_entity_poly.pdbx_seq_one_letter_code
_entity_poly.pdbx_strand_id
1 'polypeptide(L)' 'MINHYFPFASHQVVLLSTDTEVDERYFVDQLRDDISHAYEIVFNAHTKSSTLKPGYFWELTKETI' A
#
# COMPACT_ATOMS: atom_id res chain seq x y z
N MET A 1 4.74 -11.40 -9.67
CA MET A 1 3.32 -11.83 -9.58
C MET A 1 2.35 -10.66 -9.67
N ILE A 2 2.61 -9.52 -9.03
CA ILE A 2 1.71 -8.36 -9.02
C ILE A 2 1.40 -7.74 -10.42
N ASN A 3 2.37 -7.77 -11.33
CA ASN A 3 2.24 -7.34 -12.74
C ASN A 3 1.11 -8.01 -13.55
N HIS A 4 0.59 -9.15 -13.10
CA HIS A 4 -0.51 -9.84 -13.81
C HIS A 4 -1.90 -9.46 -13.30
N TYR A 5 -1.99 -8.80 -12.16
CA TYR A 5 -3.26 -8.49 -11.51
C TYR A 5 -3.51 -6.98 -11.44
N PHE A 6 -2.49 -6.16 -11.28
CA PHE A 6 -2.67 -4.71 -11.24
C PHE A 6 -2.21 -4.05 -12.55
N PRO A 7 -2.94 -3.06 -13.10
CA PRO A 7 -4.17 -2.45 -12.58
C PRO A 7 -5.48 -3.12 -13.02
N PHE A 8 -5.44 -4.14 -13.89
CA PHE A 8 -6.64 -4.60 -14.61
C PHE A 8 -7.47 -5.72 -13.93
N ALA A 9 -7.20 -6.09 -12.67
CA ALA A 9 -7.91 -7.19 -12.02
C ALA A 9 -9.41 -6.90 -11.79
N SER A 10 -9.80 -5.65 -11.52
CA SER A 10 -11.21 -5.25 -11.29
C SER A 10 -11.36 -3.72 -11.20
N HIS A 11 -12.61 -3.24 -11.10
CA HIS A 11 -12.94 -1.83 -10.84
C HIS A 11 -12.51 -1.33 -9.45
N GLN A 12 -12.48 -2.21 -8.44
CA GLN A 12 -11.99 -1.90 -7.10
C GLN A 12 -11.13 -3.06 -6.62
N VAL A 13 -9.93 -2.74 -6.14
CA VAL A 13 -8.92 -3.73 -5.73
C VAL A 13 -8.35 -3.32 -4.38
N VAL A 14 -8.25 -4.27 -3.45
CA VAL A 14 -7.49 -4.13 -2.22
C VAL A 14 -6.21 -4.94 -2.37
N LEU A 15 -5.06 -4.29 -2.28
CA LEU A 15 -3.76 -4.94 -2.29
C LEU A 15 -3.25 -5.11 -0.86
N LEU A 16 -2.91 -6.33 -0.48
CA LEU A 16 -2.27 -6.64 0.79
C LEU A 16 -0.88 -7.19 0.50
N SER A 17 0.13 -6.62 1.14
CA SER A 17 1.53 -6.99 0.94
C SER A 17 2.32 -6.93 2.24
N THR A 18 3.41 -7.68 2.27
CA THR A 18 4.42 -7.66 3.33
C THR A 18 5.75 -7.16 2.77
N ASP A 19 6.68 -6.76 3.64
CA ASP A 19 8.00 -6.17 3.33
C ASP A 19 8.87 -7.02 2.41
N THR A 20 8.48 -8.27 2.16
CA THR A 20 9.17 -9.22 1.28
C THR A 20 8.65 -9.25 -0.17
N GLU A 21 7.48 -8.68 -0.46
CA GLU A 21 6.79 -8.87 -1.75
C GLU A 21 6.65 -7.60 -2.60
N VAL A 22 6.85 -6.41 -2.04
CA VAL A 22 6.75 -5.13 -2.75
C VAL A 22 8.07 -4.37 -2.62
N ASP A 23 8.84 -4.35 -3.69
CA ASP A 23 10.04 -3.52 -3.82
C ASP A 23 9.64 -2.05 -4.05
N GLU A 24 10.31 -1.11 -3.38
CA GLU A 24 10.03 0.34 -3.38
C GLU A 24 9.86 0.89 -4.80
N ARG A 25 10.69 0.42 -5.72
CA ARG A 25 10.66 0.82 -7.14
C ARG A 25 9.35 0.45 -7.83
N TYR A 26 8.78 -0.71 -7.51
CA TYR A 26 7.55 -1.16 -8.14
C TYR A 26 6.34 -0.38 -7.64
N PHE A 27 6.31 -0.10 -6.34
CA PHE A 27 5.24 0.68 -5.71
C PHE A 27 5.21 2.13 -6.21
N VAL A 28 6.38 2.77 -6.30
CA VAL A 28 6.50 4.18 -6.71
C VAL A 28 6.34 4.36 -8.23
N ASP A 29 6.92 3.47 -9.05
CA ASP A 29 6.99 3.71 -10.50
C ASP A 29 5.74 3.23 -11.27
N GLN A 30 4.98 2.26 -10.74
CA GLN A 30 3.82 1.68 -11.47
C GLN A 30 2.48 1.83 -10.77
N LEU A 31 2.46 1.87 -9.44
CA LEU A 31 1.22 1.85 -8.67
C LEU A 31 0.80 3.25 -8.19
N ARG A 32 1.74 4.19 -8.09
CA ARG A 32 1.52 5.51 -7.48
C ARG A 32 0.34 6.28 -8.09
N ASP A 33 0.20 6.26 -9.41
CA ASP A 33 -0.83 7.04 -10.10
C ASP A 33 -2.22 6.39 -10.04
N ASP A 34 -2.29 5.07 -9.81
CA ASP A 34 -3.53 4.29 -9.74
C ASP A 34 -3.96 3.96 -8.29
N ILE A 35 -3.16 4.33 -7.29
CA ILE A 35 -3.51 4.18 -5.87
C ILE A 35 -4.32 5.39 -5.38
N SER A 36 -5.56 5.13 -4.98
CA SER A 36 -6.41 6.14 -4.34
C SER A 36 -6.08 6.35 -2.86
N HIS A 37 -5.78 5.29 -2.12
CA HIS A 37 -5.45 5.35 -0.69
C HIS A 37 -4.42 4.26 -0.34
N ALA A 38 -3.53 4.60 0.58
CA ALA A 38 -2.51 3.70 1.10
C ALA A 38 -2.57 3.70 2.63
N TYR A 39 -2.43 2.53 3.25
CA TYR A 39 -2.40 2.37 4.70
C TYR A 39 -1.32 1.38 5.14
N GLU A 40 -0.64 1.70 6.23
CA GLU A 40 0.31 0.84 6.92
C GLU A 40 -0.34 0.29 8.20
N ILE A 41 -0.29 -1.03 8.37
CA ILE A 41 -0.75 -1.69 9.60
C ILE A 41 0.42 -1.79 10.57
N VAL A 42 0.39 -0.98 11.63
CA VAL A 42 1.43 -1.01 12.67
C VAL A 42 0.95 -1.81 13.86
N PHE A 43 1.61 -2.94 14.11
CA PHE A 43 1.33 -3.78 15.26
C PHE A 43 2.09 -3.29 16.51
N ASN A 44 1.38 -3.16 17.63
CA ASN A 44 1.96 -2.86 18.94
C ASN A 44 1.97 -4.13 19.82
N ALA A 45 3.16 -4.65 20.06
CA ALA A 45 3.35 -5.88 20.82
C ALA A 45 3.00 -5.75 22.32
N HIS A 46 3.06 -4.54 22.88
CA HIS A 46 2.75 -4.26 24.28
C HIS A 46 1.24 -4.24 24.54
N THR A 47 0.47 -3.59 23.65
CA THR A 47 -0.99 -3.51 23.75
C THR A 47 -1.71 -4.66 23.07
N LYS A 48 -0.98 -5.50 22.31
CA LYS A 48 -1.53 -6.59 21.48
C LYS A 48 -2.60 -6.10 20.49
N SER A 49 -2.39 -4.91 19.93
CA SER A 49 -3.33 -4.28 19.01
C SER A 49 -2.61 -3.70 17.79
N SER A 50 -3.36 -3.49 16.70
CA SER A 50 -2.86 -2.86 15.49
C SER A 50 -3.53 -1.51 15.26
N THR A 51 -2.79 -0.56 14.72
CA THR A 51 -3.29 0.75 14.29
C THR A 51 -3.02 0.96 12.81
N LEU A 52 -3.94 1.63 12.12
CA LEU A 52 -3.75 2.05 10.74
C LEU A 52 -3.07 3.42 10.70
N LYS A 53 -2.01 3.55 9.91
CA LYS A 53 -1.39 4.83 9.57
C LYS A 53 -1.63 5.12 8.09
N PRO A 54 -1.99 6.35 7.70
CA PRO A 54 -2.03 6.75 6.30
C PRO A 54 -0.65 6.62 5.64
N GLY A 55 -0.63 6.27 4.36
CA GLY A 55 0.59 5.97 3.61
C GLY A 55 0.96 4.49 3.64
N TYR A 56 2.00 4.10 2.92
CA TYR A 56 2.49 2.73 2.90
C TYR A 56 4.00 2.76 2.67
N PHE A 57 4.81 2.46 3.70
CA PHE A 57 6.29 2.39 3.74
C PHE A 57 7.08 3.58 3.15
N TRP A 58 6.77 3.97 1.92
CA TRP A 58 7.30 5.03 1.09
C TRP A 58 6.15 6.03 0.88
N GLU A 59 6.26 7.22 1.47
CA GLU A 59 5.16 8.18 1.59
C GLU A 59 4.41 8.44 0.27
N LEU A 60 3.14 8.05 0.22
CA LEU A 60 2.16 8.56 -0.73
C LEU A 60 1.40 9.70 -0.06
N THR A 61 2.12 10.78 0.24
CA THR A 61 1.51 12.07 0.59
C THR A 61 0.96 12.69 -0.68
N LYS A 62 -0.29 12.36 -1.02
CA LYS A 62 -1.18 13.36 -1.64
C LYS A 62 -2.05 13.91 -0.54
N GLU A 63 -1.52 14.92 0.16
CA GLU A 63 -2.38 15.98 0.67
C GLU A 63 -3.11 16.57 -0.54
N THR A 64 -4.41 16.34 -0.61
CA THR A 64 -5.31 17.11 -1.47
C THR A 64 -6.24 17.86 -0.53
N ILE A 65 -6.00 19.18 -0.46
CA ILE A 65 -6.96 20.22 -0.06
C ILE A 65 -8.08 20.26 -1.10
#